data_AF-A0A972RL52-F1
#
_entry.id   AF-A0A972RL52-F1
#
_cell.length_a   1.000
_cell.length_b   1.000
_cell.length_c   1.000
_cell.angle_alpha   90.00
_cell.angle_beta   90.00
_cell.angle_gamma   90.00
#
_symmetry.space_group_name_H-M   'P 1'
#
loop_
_entity.id
_entity.type
_entity.pdbx_description
1 polymer ?
#
loop_
_entity_poly.entity_id
_entity_poly.type
_entity_poly.pdbx_seq_one_letter_code
_entity_poly.pdbx_strand_id
1 'polypeptide(L)'
;MDTNWLTIISGGALLLSVMLLSLMLFFKVRPRRFEDRRASNATILMRARRAGHVARSRQATTHKRQNIAQGLVGGLGRRMVQLETQFRLLAERQDQFDLSQPASAPYRTAIRLAERGASVQEISTTCKLSTSEAQLISTLHRPPQSSQYRLH
;
A
#
# COMPACT_ATOMS: atom_id res chain seq x y z
N MET A 1 37.45 90.89 47.70
CA MET A 1 38.13 89.94 46.79
C MET A 1 37.26 88.69 46.78
N ASP A 2 36.43 88.59 45.76
CA ASP A 2 35.06 88.13 45.92
C ASP A 2 34.95 86.66 45.53
N THR A 3 35.09 85.78 46.52
CA THR A 3 35.03 84.31 46.38
C THR A 3 33.66 83.81 45.89
N ASN A 4 32.62 84.64 45.97
CA ASN A 4 31.26 84.33 45.53
C ASN A 4 31.10 84.19 44.01
N TRP A 5 31.93 84.87 43.20
CA TRP A 5 31.79 84.79 41.74
C TRP A 5 32.34 83.46 41.18
N LEU A 6 33.40 82.93 41.80
CA LEU A 6 33.99 81.63 41.43
C LEU A 6 33.08 80.44 41.80
N THR A 7 32.29 80.54 42.87
CA THR A 7 31.33 79.48 43.25
C THR A 7 30.12 79.43 42.32
N ILE A 8 29.68 80.57 41.79
CA ILE A 8 28.59 80.65 40.81
C ILE A 8 29.00 80.03 39.46
N ILE A 9 30.22 80.33 38.99
CA ILE A 9 30.71 79.80 37.70
C ILE A 9 30.93 78.28 37.78
N SER A 10 31.54 77.79 38.86
CA SER A 10 31.77 76.35 39.05
C SER A 10 30.47 75.56 39.23
N GLY A 11 29.47 76.13 39.91
CA GLY A 11 28.13 75.52 40.02
C GLY A 11 27.42 75.38 38.68
N GLY A 12 27.52 76.39 37.80
CA GLY A 12 26.95 76.33 36.44
C GLY A 12 27.57 75.22 35.59
N ALA A 13 28.89 75.03 35.68
CA ALA A 13 29.59 73.98 34.95
C ALA A 13 29.17 72.56 35.40
N LEU A 14 28.95 72.35 36.69
CA LEU A 14 28.47 71.06 37.23
C LEU A 14 27.03 70.77 36.81
N LEU A 15 26.15 71.78 36.79
CA LEU A 15 24.78 71.59 36.32
C LEU A 15 24.71 71.24 34.84
N LEU A 16 25.52 71.90 34.01
CA LEU A 16 25.60 71.60 32.59
C LEU A 16 26.15 70.19 32.33
N SER A 17 27.16 69.74 33.09
CA SER A 17 27.71 68.39 32.93
C SER A 17 26.70 67.31 33.30
N VAL A 18 25.95 67.49 34.40
CA VAL A 18 24.88 66.58 34.83
C VAL A 18 23.72 66.59 33.83
N MET A 19 23.35 67.75 33.30
CA MET A 19 22.28 67.89 32.31
C MET A 19 22.65 67.22 30.99
N LEU A 20 23.89 67.39 30.51
CA LEU A 20 24.39 66.71 29.31
C LEU A 20 24.49 65.20 29.52
N LEU A 21 24.95 64.73 30.68
CA LEU A 21 25.03 63.31 31.01
C LEU A 21 23.62 62.67 31.07
N SER A 22 22.67 63.34 31.73
CA SER A 22 21.27 62.91 31.80
C SER A 22 20.64 62.87 30.41
N LEU A 23 20.88 63.89 29.57
CA LEU A 23 20.42 63.92 28.19
C LEU A 23 21.06 62.79 27.38
N MET A 24 22.36 62.53 27.52
CA MET A 24 23.05 61.45 26.80
C MET A 24 22.54 60.07 27.23
N LEU A 25 22.34 59.84 28.52
CA LEU A 25 21.72 58.62 29.05
C LEU A 25 20.29 58.47 28.56
N PHE A 26 19.50 59.54 28.59
CA PHE A 26 18.15 59.54 28.05
C PHE A 26 18.15 59.22 26.55
N PHE A 27 19.05 59.85 25.80
CA PHE A 27 19.24 59.61 24.37
C PHE A 27 19.84 58.25 24.06
N LYS A 28 20.58 57.59 24.97
CA LYS A 28 21.17 56.22 24.86
C LYS A 28 20.24 55.13 25.40
N VAL A 29 19.31 55.48 26.28
CA VAL A 29 18.19 54.64 26.75
C VAL A 29 17.02 54.69 25.75
N ARG A 30 16.84 55.82 25.02
CA ARG A 30 15.83 55.96 23.96
C ARG A 30 16.14 55.34 22.58
N PRO A 31 17.37 55.09 22.09
CA PRO A 31 17.63 54.88 20.67
C PRO A 31 18.02 53.42 20.40
N ARG A 32 17.19 52.48 20.82
CA ARG A 32 17.13 51.17 20.15
C ARG A 32 15.69 50.82 19.82
N ARG A 33 14.75 51.24 20.67
CA ARG A 33 13.31 51.05 20.43
C ARG A 33 12.74 51.74 19.18
N PHE A 34 13.39 52.74 18.60
CA PHE A 34 12.89 53.37 17.35
C PHE A 34 13.45 52.68 16.09
N GLU A 35 14.70 52.21 16.12
CA GLU A 35 15.30 51.41 15.04
C GLU A 35 14.72 49.97 15.03
N ASP A 36 14.47 49.42 16.22
CA ASP A 36 13.92 48.07 16.41
C ASP A 36 12.45 47.95 15.98
N ARG A 37 11.68 49.05 15.95
CA ARG A 37 10.29 49.03 15.43
C ARG A 37 10.25 48.84 13.91
N ARG A 38 11.26 49.32 13.17
CA ARG A 38 11.41 49.04 11.73
C ARG A 38 11.86 47.60 11.48
N ALA A 39 12.77 47.08 12.30
CA ALA A 39 13.25 45.69 12.19
C ALA A 39 12.20 44.65 12.63
N SER A 40 11.40 44.94 13.67
CA SER A 40 10.40 44.01 14.21
C SER A 40 9.26 43.76 13.22
N ASN A 41 8.78 44.79 12.52
CA ASN A 41 7.71 44.64 11.52
C ASN A 41 8.18 43.83 10.29
N ALA A 42 9.47 43.92 9.92
CA ALA A 42 10.04 43.11 8.85
C ALA A 42 10.05 41.61 9.20
N THR A 43 10.36 41.26 10.46
CA THR A 43 10.38 39.84 10.88
C THR A 43 8.99 39.20 10.89
N ILE A 44 7.95 39.96 11.25
CA ILE A 44 6.57 39.46 11.26
C ILE A 44 6.08 39.19 9.82
N LEU A 45 6.36 40.11 8.89
CA LEU A 45 5.99 39.94 7.48
C LEU A 45 6.75 38.76 6.83
N MET A 46 8.03 38.56 7.17
CA MET A 46 8.81 37.41 6.67
C MET A 46 8.31 36.06 7.22
N ARG A 47 7.89 36.01 8.49
CA ARG A 47 7.24 34.81 9.07
C ARG A 47 5.89 34.52 8.42
N ALA A 48 5.08 35.55 8.15
CA ALA A 48 3.81 35.41 7.43
C ALA A 48 4.00 34.91 5.98
N ARG A 49 5.01 35.42 5.26
CA ARG A 49 5.36 34.90 3.91
C ARG A 49 5.86 33.45 3.94
N ARG A 50 6.73 33.08 4.90
CA ARG A 50 7.19 31.69 5.06
C ARG A 50 6.03 30.74 5.38
N ALA A 51 5.09 31.14 6.24
CA ALA A 51 3.88 30.36 6.52
C ALA A 51 3.04 30.14 5.24
N GLY A 52 2.90 31.15 4.38
CA GLY A 52 2.19 31.04 3.10
C GLY A 52 2.87 30.10 2.09
N HIS A 53 4.20 30.14 1.97
CA HIS A 53 4.93 29.24 1.06
C HIS A 53 4.97 27.79 1.57
N VAL A 54 5.12 27.57 2.88
CA VAL A 54 5.08 26.23 3.50
C VAL A 54 3.66 25.63 3.43
N ALA A 55 2.61 26.44 3.57
CA ALA A 55 1.23 25.99 3.38
C ALA A 55 0.93 25.57 1.93
N ARG A 56 1.38 26.36 0.94
CA ARG A 56 1.23 26.01 -0.49
C ARG A 56 2.03 24.76 -0.87
N SER A 57 3.23 24.58 -0.32
CA SER A 57 4.05 23.38 -0.57
C SER A 57 3.44 22.11 0.05
N ARG A 58 2.76 22.21 1.20
CA ARG A 58 2.02 21.08 1.78
C ARG A 58 0.80 20.69 0.94
N GLN A 59 0.09 21.65 0.35
CA GLN A 59 -1.13 21.36 -0.40
C GLN A 59 -0.86 20.68 -1.76
N ALA A 60 0.28 20.93 -2.39
CA ALA A 60 0.66 20.24 -3.64
C ALA A 60 1.04 18.76 -3.43
N THR A 61 1.42 18.35 -2.21
CA THR A 61 1.80 16.96 -1.91
C THR A 61 0.65 16.09 -1.41
N THR A 62 -0.44 16.70 -0.91
CA THR A 62 -1.65 15.96 -0.47
C THR A 62 -2.49 15.46 -1.64
N HIS A 63 -2.59 16.23 -2.73
CA HIS A 63 -3.30 15.78 -3.94
C HIS A 63 -2.63 14.57 -4.61
N LYS A 64 -1.29 14.48 -4.54
CA LYS A 64 -0.56 13.35 -5.12
C LYS A 64 -0.60 12.09 -4.26
N ARG A 65 -0.80 12.21 -2.94
CA ARG A 65 -0.97 11.05 -2.04
C ARG A 65 -2.36 10.44 -2.09
N GLN A 66 -3.42 11.24 -2.26
CA GLN A 66 -4.79 10.73 -2.40
C GLN A 66 -4.98 9.91 -3.69
N ASN A 67 -4.34 10.29 -4.80
CA ASN A 67 -4.41 9.52 -6.04
C ASN A 67 -3.74 8.15 -5.94
N ILE A 68 -2.66 8.02 -5.16
CA ILE A 68 -1.95 6.74 -4.98
C ILE A 68 -2.75 5.82 -4.04
N ALA A 69 -3.36 6.36 -2.98
CA ALA A 69 -4.22 5.59 -2.09
C ALA A 69 -5.50 5.11 -2.78
N GLN A 70 -6.14 5.96 -3.60
CA GLN A 70 -7.32 5.58 -4.38
C GLN A 70 -6.99 4.61 -5.53
N GLY A 71 -5.80 4.76 -6.15
CA GLY A 71 -5.33 3.85 -7.20
C GLY A 71 -4.96 2.45 -6.69
N LEU A 72 -4.36 2.35 -5.51
CA LEU A 72 -3.92 1.06 -4.96
C LEU A 72 -5.10 0.26 -4.37
N VAL A 73 -6.04 0.91 -3.69
CA VAL A 73 -7.22 0.23 -3.10
C VAL A 73 -8.30 -0.06 -4.15
N GLY A 74 -8.53 0.86 -5.11
CA GLY A 74 -9.53 0.66 -6.17
C GLY A 74 -9.05 -0.19 -7.35
N GLY A 75 -7.75 -0.13 -7.68
CA GLY A 75 -7.17 -0.84 -8.82
C GLY A 75 -6.92 -2.32 -8.54
N LEU A 76 -6.44 -2.67 -7.35
CA LEU A 76 -6.27 -4.07 -6.93
C LEU A 76 -7.61 -4.75 -6.71
N GLY A 77 -8.60 -4.07 -6.11
CA GLY A 77 -9.95 -4.61 -5.94
C GLY A 77 -10.61 -4.95 -7.27
N ARG A 78 -10.50 -4.07 -8.28
CA ARG A 78 -11.05 -4.34 -9.62
C ARG A 78 -10.37 -5.51 -10.33
N ARG A 79 -9.04 -5.63 -10.23
CA ARG A 79 -8.31 -6.77 -10.80
C ARG A 79 -8.63 -8.08 -10.08
N MET A 80 -8.82 -8.03 -8.76
CA MET A 80 -9.20 -9.21 -7.98
C MET A 80 -10.61 -9.68 -8.32
N VAL A 81 -11.58 -8.77 -8.46
CA VAL A 81 -12.93 -9.10 -8.93
C VAL A 81 -12.91 -9.69 -10.34
N GLN A 82 -12.11 -9.14 -11.25
CA GLN A 82 -11.95 -9.69 -12.60
C GLN A 82 -11.33 -11.09 -12.58
N LEU A 83 -10.30 -11.31 -11.75
CA LEU A 83 -9.68 -12.62 -11.57
C LEU A 83 -10.64 -13.64 -10.97
N GLU A 84 -11.41 -13.26 -9.95
CA GLU A 84 -12.42 -14.11 -9.32
C GLU A 84 -13.52 -14.51 -10.32
N THR A 85 -13.95 -13.56 -11.16
CA THR A 85 -14.91 -13.83 -12.24
C THR A 85 -14.35 -14.81 -13.27
N GLN A 86 -13.09 -14.61 -13.70
CA GLN A 86 -12.42 -15.52 -14.63
C GLN A 86 -12.22 -16.91 -14.03
N PHE A 87 -11.85 -16.98 -12.75
CA PHE A 87 -11.66 -18.24 -12.03
C PHE A 87 -12.96 -19.02 -11.92
N ARG A 88 -14.08 -18.34 -11.60
CA ARG A 88 -15.40 -18.95 -11.55
C ARG A 88 -15.85 -19.49 -12.91
N LEU A 89 -15.60 -18.74 -13.99
CA LEU A 89 -15.87 -19.17 -15.36
C LEU A 89 -15.03 -20.38 -15.77
N LEU A 90 -13.77 -20.43 -15.34
CA LEU A 90 -12.88 -21.56 -15.59
C LEU A 90 -13.29 -22.80 -14.80
N ALA A 91 -13.68 -22.63 -13.53
CA ALA A 91 -14.18 -23.71 -12.68
C ALA A 91 -15.48 -24.28 -13.25
N GLU A 92 -16.42 -23.43 -13.68
CA GLU A 92 -17.66 -23.87 -14.31
C GLU A 92 -17.41 -24.57 -15.64
N ARG A 93 -16.40 -24.15 -16.41
CA ARG A 93 -15.95 -24.89 -17.59
C ARG A 93 -15.31 -26.23 -17.22
N GLN A 94 -14.51 -26.31 -16.16
CA GLN A 94 -13.95 -27.59 -15.70
C GLN A 94 -15.04 -28.55 -15.25
N ASP A 95 -16.03 -28.09 -14.49
CA ASP A 95 -17.20 -28.90 -14.14
C ASP A 95 -17.94 -29.37 -15.39
N GLN A 96 -18.13 -28.49 -16.38
CA GLN A 96 -18.71 -28.87 -17.66
C GLN A 96 -17.82 -29.84 -18.45
N PHE A 97 -16.49 -29.73 -18.38
CA PHE A 97 -15.56 -30.66 -19.03
C PHE A 97 -15.54 -32.02 -18.34
N ASP A 98 -15.60 -32.08 -17.00
CA ASP A 98 -15.72 -33.31 -16.23
C ASP A 98 -17.07 -34.00 -16.48
N LEU A 99 -18.15 -33.23 -16.65
CA LEU A 99 -19.46 -33.74 -17.03
C LEU A 99 -19.56 -34.10 -18.53
N SER A 100 -18.82 -33.39 -19.40
CA SER A 100 -18.83 -33.53 -20.86
C SER A 100 -17.66 -34.33 -21.42
N GLN A 101 -17.10 -35.28 -20.67
CA GLN A 101 -16.32 -36.36 -21.28
C GLN A 101 -17.20 -37.63 -21.43
N PRO A 102 -17.99 -37.76 -22.52
CA PRO A 102 -18.67 -39.02 -22.85
C PRO A 102 -17.68 -40.15 -23.11
N ALA A 103 -16.43 -39.83 -23.47
CA ALA A 103 -15.38 -40.80 -23.72
C ALA A 103 -14.88 -41.49 -22.45
N SER A 104 -14.96 -40.84 -21.27
CA SER A 104 -14.47 -41.43 -20.01
C SER A 104 -15.50 -42.35 -19.33
N ALA A 105 -16.80 -42.17 -19.63
CA ALA A 105 -17.89 -42.98 -19.08
C ALA A 105 -17.80 -44.49 -19.45
N PRO A 106 -17.54 -44.90 -20.71
CA PRO A 106 -17.36 -46.31 -21.06
C PRO A 106 -16.10 -46.90 -20.41
N TYR A 107 -15.01 -46.12 -20.30
CA TYR A 107 -13.79 -46.55 -19.61
C TYR A 107 -14.00 -46.76 -18.10
N ARG A 108 -14.67 -45.83 -17.40
CA ARG A 108 -15.04 -46.00 -15.97
C ARG A 108 -15.89 -47.25 -15.74
N THR A 109 -16.79 -47.55 -16.66
CA THR A 109 -17.66 -48.73 -16.58
C THR A 109 -16.88 -50.01 -16.87
N ALA A 110 -15.99 -49.99 -17.86
CA ALA A 110 -15.10 -51.09 -18.20
C ALA A 110 -14.13 -51.44 -17.06
N ILE A 111 -13.55 -50.45 -16.39
CA ILE A 111 -12.69 -50.64 -15.22
C ILE A 111 -13.46 -51.36 -14.11
N ARG A 112 -14.68 -50.92 -13.80
CA ARG A 112 -15.52 -51.56 -12.78
C ARG A 112 -15.89 -53.00 -13.13
N LEU A 113 -16.12 -53.30 -14.41
CA LEU A 113 -16.37 -54.67 -14.89
C LEU A 113 -15.12 -55.55 -14.76
N ALA A 114 -13.93 -55.01 -15.11
CA ALA A 114 -12.66 -55.70 -14.96
C ALA A 114 -12.32 -56.00 -13.49
N GLU A 115 -12.57 -55.04 -12.59
CA GLU A 115 -12.40 -55.22 -11.14
C GLU A 115 -13.31 -56.32 -10.60
N ARG A 116 -14.52 -56.47 -11.17
CA ARG A 116 -15.47 -57.55 -10.85
C ARG A 116 -15.13 -58.89 -11.53
N GLY A 117 -14.05 -58.95 -12.31
CA GLY A 117 -13.59 -60.17 -12.96
C GLY A 117 -14.31 -60.52 -14.27
N ALA A 118 -15.04 -59.58 -14.88
CA ALA A 118 -15.69 -59.77 -16.17
C ALA A 118 -14.67 -60.23 -17.25
N SER A 119 -15.17 -60.95 -18.26
CA SER A 119 -14.31 -61.43 -19.35
C SER A 119 -13.96 -60.30 -20.34
N VAL A 120 -12.86 -60.45 -21.09
CA VAL A 120 -12.44 -59.45 -22.10
C VAL A 120 -13.53 -59.21 -23.15
N GLN A 121 -14.22 -60.28 -23.57
CA GLN A 121 -15.35 -60.22 -24.51
C GLN A 121 -16.57 -59.50 -23.92
N GLU A 122 -16.85 -59.67 -22.62
CA GLU A 122 -17.95 -58.99 -21.94
C GLU A 122 -17.68 -57.49 -21.79
N ILE A 123 -16.44 -57.11 -21.50
CA ILE A 123 -16.00 -55.71 -21.41
C ILE A 123 -16.04 -55.03 -22.78
N SER A 124 -15.55 -55.70 -23.83
CA SER A 124 -15.53 -55.12 -25.19
C SER A 124 -16.94 -54.88 -25.74
N THR A 125 -17.84 -55.86 -25.56
CA THR A 125 -19.23 -55.78 -26.05
C THR A 125 -20.07 -54.78 -25.26
N THR A 126 -19.95 -54.76 -23.92
CA THR A 126 -20.75 -53.89 -23.05
C THR A 126 -20.32 -52.42 -23.15
N CYS A 127 -19.01 -52.17 -23.21
CA CYS A 127 -18.46 -50.81 -23.22
C CYS A 127 -18.13 -50.29 -24.63
N LYS A 128 -18.39 -51.09 -25.68
CA LYS A 128 -18.07 -50.80 -27.10
C LYS A 128 -16.60 -50.41 -27.31
N LEU A 129 -15.70 -51.09 -26.61
CA LEU A 129 -14.25 -50.90 -26.69
C LEU A 129 -13.64 -51.95 -27.63
N SER A 130 -12.51 -51.63 -28.24
CA SER A 130 -11.75 -52.61 -29.02
C SER A 130 -11.28 -53.77 -28.14
N THR A 131 -11.07 -54.95 -28.73
CA THR A 131 -10.56 -56.12 -28.00
C THR A 131 -9.22 -55.84 -27.32
N SER A 132 -8.36 -55.05 -27.97
CA SER A 132 -7.09 -54.60 -27.43
C SER A 132 -7.24 -53.68 -26.21
N GLU A 133 -8.21 -52.76 -26.22
CA GLU A 133 -8.49 -51.87 -25.08
C GLU A 133 -9.07 -52.66 -23.89
N ALA A 134 -10.01 -53.57 -24.17
CA ALA A 134 -10.60 -54.42 -23.13
C ALA A 134 -9.55 -55.35 -22.47
N GLN A 135 -8.61 -55.87 -23.26
CA GLN A 135 -7.52 -56.70 -22.75
C GLN A 135 -6.54 -55.90 -21.88
N LEU A 136 -6.22 -54.67 -22.28
CA LEU A 136 -5.39 -53.76 -21.48
C LEU A 136 -6.05 -53.45 -20.13
N ILE A 137 -7.33 -53.09 -20.13
CA ILE A 137 -8.10 -52.80 -18.92
C ILE A 137 -8.16 -54.02 -18.00
N SER A 138 -8.43 -55.22 -18.54
CA SER A 138 -8.42 -56.46 -17.77
C SER A 138 -7.04 -56.83 -17.22
N THR A 139 -5.95 -56.34 -17.81
CA THR A 139 -4.60 -56.63 -17.30
C THR A 139 -4.22 -55.67 -16.18
N LEU A 140 -4.62 -54.40 -16.30
CA LEU A 140 -4.30 -53.34 -15.33
C LEU A 140 -5.18 -53.36 -14.08
N HIS A 141 -6.46 -53.68 -14.23
CA HIS A 141 -7.46 -53.47 -13.16
C HIS A 141 -8.07 -54.76 -12.62
N ARG A 142 -7.74 -55.92 -13.19
CA ARG A 142 -8.22 -57.19 -12.63
C ARG A 142 -7.43 -57.49 -11.35
N PRO A 143 -8.10 -57.71 -10.22
CA PRO A 143 -7.40 -58.13 -9.00
C PRO A 143 -6.67 -59.46 -9.27
N PRO A 144 -5.49 -59.69 -8.66
CA PRO A 144 -4.79 -60.96 -8.78
C PRO A 144 -5.72 -62.07 -8.32
N GLN A 145 -6.10 -62.95 -9.25
CA GLN A 145 -6.90 -64.11 -8.93
C GLN A 145 -6.05 -64.96 -7.98
N SER A 146 -6.47 -65.07 -6.72
CA SER A 146 -6.04 -66.15 -5.84
C SER A 146 -6.54 -67.45 -6.46
N SER A 147 -5.75 -67.98 -7.37
CA SER A 147 -5.89 -69.29 -8.00
C SER A 147 -5.87 -70.34 -6.90
N GLN A 148 -7.08 -70.67 -6.43
CA GLN A 148 -7.38 -71.84 -5.65
C GLN A 148 -6.76 -73.04 -6.36
N TYR A 149 -5.77 -73.66 -5.71
CA TYR A 149 -5.21 -74.96 -6.06
C TYR A 149 -6.36 -75.93 -6.38
N ARG A 150 -6.56 -76.24 -7.67
CA ARG A 150 -7.32 -77.41 -8.10
C ARG A 150 -6.30 -78.48 -8.48
N LEU A 151 -5.78 -79.15 -7.45
CA LEU A 151 -5.33 -80.53 -7.58
C LEU A 151 -6.58 -81.40 -7.43
N HIS A 152 -6.84 -82.18 -8.49
CA HIS A 152 -7.45 -83.51 -8.57
C HIS A 152 -8.15 -83.66 -9.93
#